data_AF-A0A1A0Y5U2-F1
#
_entry.id   AF-A0A1A0Y5U2-F1
#
_cell.length_a   1.000
_cell.length_b   1.000
_cell.length_c   1.000
_cell.angle_alpha   90.00
_cell.angle_beta   90.00
_cell.angle_gamma   90.00
#
_symmetry.space_group_name_H-M   'P 1'
#
loop_
_entity.id
_entity.type
_entity.pdbx_description
1 polymer ?
#
loop_
_entity_poly.entity_id
_entity_poly.type
_entity_poly.pdbx_seq_one_letter_code
_entity_poly.pdbx_strand_id
1 'polypeptide(L)'
;MIRVGLSGGIGAGKSTVAKTFVERGGYHIDADKIAREVVEPGTPGLTQLVEAFGDDILAADGTLDRPALAAKAFVDDESRQKLNSITHPLVGARTQELLAEAPSNAIVVQDIPLLVEGNMAPFFHLVVIVGADEELRVQRLTELRGMPEDDARARIRAQATDEQRRAVADVWLDNSGTPDDLADAAAHLWDERLVPYEENVRSRTIVPGPLALADPEPAWAATGVRLVNRLWAIVGDKASAIDHIGSTAVPGLIAKPTIDIQITVADLDVADALADVLADGGFPRNPENTSDRPKPDPETGSVDDGLWGKRFHGSADPGRSVNVHVRAQGSPGGRFAVEFRDWLRSDAAARDEYAEIKLAAMAAADGDRDAYVAAKEPWFDRAYARVAAWRAGRRET
;
A
#
# COMPACT_ATOMS: atom_id res chain seq x y z
N MET A 1 12.63 1.08 -11.26
CA MET A 1 11.96 -0.22 -11.11
C MET A 1 10.85 -0.08 -10.10
N ILE A 2 9.75 -0.80 -10.30
CA ILE A 2 8.69 -0.92 -9.28
C ILE A 2 8.56 -2.38 -8.86
N ARG A 3 8.07 -2.59 -7.64
CA ARG A 3 7.82 -3.91 -7.03
C ARG A 3 6.32 -4.12 -6.86
N VAL A 4 5.80 -5.14 -7.52
CA VAL A 4 4.40 -5.56 -7.50
C VAL A 4 4.29 -6.85 -6.72
N GLY A 5 3.52 -6.84 -5.63
CA GLY A 5 3.21 -8.04 -4.87
C GLY A 5 2.02 -8.75 -5.49
N LEU A 6 2.18 -10.00 -5.90
CA LEU A 6 1.11 -10.82 -6.49
C LEU A 6 0.73 -11.93 -5.51
N SER A 7 -0.54 -12.01 -5.16
CA SER A 7 -1.06 -13.06 -4.29
C SER A 7 -2.50 -13.43 -4.64
N GLY A 8 -3.03 -14.43 -3.94
CA GLY A 8 -4.36 -14.96 -4.17
C GLY A 8 -4.55 -16.27 -3.42
N GLY A 9 -5.79 -16.56 -3.03
CA GLY A 9 -6.09 -17.82 -2.36
C GLY A 9 -5.77 -19.04 -3.24
N ILE A 10 -5.54 -20.19 -2.61
CA ILE A 10 -5.36 -21.46 -3.34
C ILE A 10 -6.54 -21.68 -4.29
N GLY A 11 -6.26 -22.02 -5.56
CA GLY A 11 -7.28 -22.19 -6.61
C GLY A 11 -7.77 -20.88 -7.28
N ALA A 12 -7.30 -19.70 -6.87
CA ALA A 12 -7.78 -18.43 -7.41
C ALA A 12 -7.21 -18.06 -8.79
N GLY A 13 -6.19 -18.73 -9.30
CA GLY A 13 -5.63 -18.49 -10.65
C GLY A 13 -4.44 -17.52 -10.72
N LYS A 14 -3.74 -17.32 -9.60
CA LYS A 14 -2.50 -16.53 -9.50
C LYS A 14 -1.47 -16.83 -10.61
N SER A 15 -1.29 -18.10 -10.95
CA SER A 15 -0.34 -18.53 -11.99
C SER A 15 -0.68 -17.99 -13.38
N THR A 16 -1.96 -17.78 -13.70
CA THR A 16 -2.38 -17.15 -14.96
C THR A 16 -1.89 -15.71 -15.02
N VAL A 17 -2.12 -14.93 -13.96
CA VAL A 17 -1.66 -13.52 -13.88
C VAL A 17 -0.13 -13.42 -13.92
N ALA A 18 0.57 -14.26 -13.14
CA ALA A 18 2.03 -14.30 -13.16
C ALA A 18 2.58 -14.58 -14.56
N LYS A 19 2.00 -15.57 -15.28
CA LYS A 19 2.36 -15.89 -16.65
C LYS A 19 2.13 -14.70 -17.59
N THR A 20 0.96 -14.07 -17.54
CA THR A 20 0.64 -12.90 -18.38
C THR A 20 1.61 -11.75 -18.14
N PHE A 21 1.96 -11.45 -16.89
CA PHE A 21 2.94 -10.40 -16.58
C PHE A 21 4.34 -10.75 -17.11
N VAL A 22 4.78 -12.00 -16.99
CA VAL A 22 6.07 -12.45 -17.55
C VAL A 22 6.10 -12.31 -19.06
N GLU A 23 5.04 -12.74 -19.75
CA GLU A 23 4.91 -12.62 -21.22
C GLU A 23 4.96 -11.15 -21.68
N ARG A 24 4.59 -10.22 -20.81
CA ARG A 24 4.66 -8.76 -21.04
C ARG A 24 5.95 -8.10 -20.55
N GLY A 25 6.94 -8.90 -20.13
CA GLY A 25 8.28 -8.42 -19.77
C GLY A 25 8.52 -8.23 -18.28
N GLY A 26 7.64 -8.74 -17.42
CA GLY A 26 7.84 -8.70 -15.96
C GLY A 26 8.99 -9.56 -15.48
N TYR A 27 9.79 -9.01 -14.57
CA TYR A 27 10.84 -9.73 -13.89
C TYR A 27 10.23 -10.50 -12.72
N HIS A 28 10.06 -11.82 -12.91
CA HIS A 28 9.32 -12.65 -11.96
C HIS A 28 10.22 -13.26 -10.90
N ILE A 29 9.84 -13.03 -9.64
CA ILE A 29 10.43 -13.64 -8.46
C ILE A 29 9.36 -14.49 -7.79
N ASP A 30 9.53 -15.80 -7.84
CA ASP A 30 8.61 -16.78 -7.27
C ASP A 30 9.11 -17.20 -5.87
N ALA A 31 8.37 -16.82 -4.83
CA ALA A 31 8.75 -17.12 -3.45
C ALA A 31 8.72 -18.63 -3.15
N ASP A 32 7.80 -19.39 -3.75
CA ASP A 32 7.77 -20.85 -3.60
C ASP A 32 9.02 -21.45 -4.24
N LYS A 33 9.41 -20.98 -5.44
CA LYS A 33 10.62 -21.43 -6.11
C LYS A 33 11.86 -21.15 -5.27
N ILE A 34 12.01 -19.93 -4.75
CA ILE A 34 13.12 -19.56 -3.85
C ILE A 34 13.15 -20.47 -2.63
N ALA A 35 12.00 -20.70 -1.99
CA ALA A 35 11.89 -21.58 -0.83
C ALA A 35 12.28 -23.03 -1.14
N ARG A 36 12.30 -23.45 -2.42
CA ARG A 36 12.89 -24.73 -2.84
C ARG A 36 14.39 -24.62 -3.06
N GLU A 37 14.83 -23.61 -3.79
CA GLU A 37 16.24 -23.38 -4.14
C GLU A 37 17.13 -23.30 -2.88
N VAL A 38 16.69 -22.59 -1.83
CA VAL A 38 17.52 -22.38 -0.62
C VAL A 38 17.73 -23.62 0.25
N VAL A 39 17.05 -24.73 -0.07
CA VAL A 39 17.15 -26.03 0.63
C VAL A 39 17.48 -27.18 -0.32
N GLU A 40 18.01 -26.88 -1.51
CA GLU A 40 18.53 -27.90 -2.42
C GLU A 40 19.79 -28.59 -1.85
N PRO A 41 20.13 -29.80 -2.31
CA PRO A 41 21.35 -30.49 -1.90
C PRO A 41 22.59 -29.60 -2.04
N GLY A 42 23.42 -29.58 -0.98
CA GLY A 42 24.65 -28.77 -0.93
C GLY A 42 24.46 -27.32 -0.48
N THR A 43 23.22 -26.89 -0.21
CA THR A 43 22.97 -25.55 0.35
C THR A 43 23.12 -25.50 1.87
N PRO A 44 23.50 -24.34 2.45
CA PRO A 44 23.51 -24.15 3.90
C PRO A 44 22.13 -24.34 4.55
N GLY A 45 21.04 -24.07 3.80
CA GLY A 45 19.69 -24.23 4.31
C GLY A 45 19.33 -25.69 4.56
N LEU A 46 19.67 -26.60 3.64
CA LEU A 46 19.41 -28.03 3.86
C LEU A 46 20.21 -28.56 5.05
N THR A 47 21.49 -28.19 5.18
CA THR A 47 22.32 -28.58 6.32
C THR A 47 21.71 -28.13 7.66
N GLN A 48 21.28 -26.87 7.77
CA GLN A 48 20.65 -26.35 8.99
C GLN A 48 19.33 -27.05 9.29
N LEU A 49 18.53 -27.39 8.28
CA LEU A 49 17.29 -28.15 8.49
C LEU A 49 17.55 -29.57 8.99
N VAL A 50 18.56 -30.25 8.45
CA VAL A 50 18.97 -31.59 8.89
C VAL A 50 19.47 -31.55 10.34
N GLU A 51 20.31 -30.57 10.69
CA GLU A 51 20.74 -30.36 12.07
C GLU A 51 19.56 -30.09 13.02
N ALA A 52 18.54 -29.37 12.55
CA ALA A 52 17.39 -28.98 13.35
C ALA A 52 16.33 -30.07 13.50
N PHE A 53 16.07 -30.88 12.48
CA PHE A 53 14.95 -31.81 12.39
C PHE A 53 15.35 -33.28 12.21
N GLY A 54 16.63 -33.57 12.00
CA GLY A 54 17.18 -34.92 11.82
C GLY A 54 17.31 -35.34 10.35
N ASP A 55 18.12 -36.37 10.09
CA ASP A 55 18.43 -36.88 8.75
C ASP A 55 17.25 -37.55 8.04
N ASP A 56 16.20 -37.93 8.79
CA ASP A 56 14.98 -38.56 8.27
C ASP A 56 14.07 -37.59 7.50
N ILE A 57 14.46 -36.32 7.38
CA ILE A 57 13.87 -35.38 6.42
C ILE A 57 14.51 -35.48 5.02
N LEU A 58 15.49 -36.37 4.82
CA LEU A 58 16.16 -36.58 3.54
C LEU A 58 15.59 -37.79 2.81
N ALA A 59 15.39 -37.63 1.50
CA ALA A 59 15.15 -38.74 0.59
C ALA A 59 16.45 -39.51 0.31
N ALA A 60 16.34 -40.68 -0.31
CA ALA A 60 17.49 -41.56 -0.58
C ALA A 60 18.56 -40.94 -1.50
N ASP A 61 18.20 -39.93 -2.29
CA ASP A 61 19.10 -39.18 -3.17
C ASP A 61 19.74 -37.95 -2.50
N GLY A 62 19.46 -37.73 -1.21
CA GLY A 62 19.95 -36.59 -0.43
C GLY A 62 19.15 -35.30 -0.62
N THR A 63 18.04 -35.33 -1.37
CA THR A 63 17.10 -34.20 -1.46
C THR A 63 16.19 -34.12 -0.24
N LEU A 64 15.57 -32.96 -0.02
CA LEU A 64 14.62 -32.77 1.07
C LEU A 64 13.29 -33.52 0.80
N ASP A 65 12.94 -34.44 1.68
CA ASP A 65 11.59 -35.00 1.80
C ASP A 65 10.68 -33.98 2.49
N ARG A 66 9.95 -33.22 1.67
CA ARG A 66 9.03 -32.17 2.13
C ARG A 66 7.88 -32.71 2.99
N PRO A 67 7.21 -33.82 2.62
CA PRO A 67 6.26 -34.48 3.52
C PRO A 67 6.85 -34.81 4.90
N ALA A 68 8.05 -35.39 4.96
CA ALA A 68 8.71 -35.73 6.22
C ALA A 68 9.04 -34.48 7.05
N LEU A 69 9.58 -33.43 6.42
CA LEU A 69 9.80 -32.15 7.09
C LEU A 69 8.49 -31.54 7.59
N ALA A 70 7.43 -31.54 6.77
CA ALA A 70 6.14 -30.97 7.14
C ALA A 70 5.52 -31.71 8.34
N ALA A 71 5.62 -33.05 8.36
CA ALA A 71 5.15 -33.89 9.45
C ALA A 71 5.88 -33.63 10.78
N LYS A 72 7.06 -32.99 10.75
CA LYS A 72 7.81 -32.56 11.93
C LYS A 72 7.63 -31.09 12.26
N ALA A 73 7.66 -30.23 11.24
CA ALA A 73 7.70 -28.78 11.43
C ALA A 73 6.31 -28.19 11.76
N PHE A 74 5.22 -28.88 11.44
CA PHE A 74 3.85 -28.38 11.65
C PHE A 74 3.09 -29.12 12.77
N VAL A 75 3.79 -29.81 13.67
CA VAL A 75 3.17 -30.49 14.82
C VAL A 75 2.88 -29.52 15.97
N ASP A 76 3.71 -28.50 16.14
CA ASP A 76 3.58 -27.47 17.17
C ASP A 76 4.17 -26.13 16.71
N ASP A 77 3.89 -25.08 17.48
CA ASP A 77 4.34 -23.72 17.16
C ASP A 77 5.85 -23.53 17.30
N GLU A 78 6.51 -24.26 18.20
CA GLU A 78 7.96 -24.17 18.42
C GLU A 78 8.72 -24.69 17.19
N SER A 79 8.33 -25.85 16.69
CA SER A 79 8.88 -26.49 15.49
C SER A 79 8.64 -25.63 14.25
N ARG A 80 7.45 -25.02 14.14
CA ARG A 80 7.11 -24.10 13.05
C ARG A 80 7.97 -22.84 13.10
N GLN A 81 8.18 -22.26 14.29
CA GLN A 81 9.06 -21.11 14.48
C GLN A 81 10.52 -21.46 14.16
N LYS A 82 10.97 -22.66 14.56
CA LYS A 82 12.32 -23.16 14.24
C LYS A 82 12.52 -23.26 12.73
N LEU A 83 11.59 -23.88 12.00
CA LEU A 83 11.62 -23.95 10.53
C LEU A 83 11.74 -22.54 9.93
N ASN A 84 10.84 -21.63 10.34
CA ASN A 84 10.79 -20.27 9.83
C ASN A 84 12.07 -19.48 10.13
N SER A 85 12.68 -19.68 11.30
CA SER A 85 13.92 -19.01 11.69
C SER A 85 15.11 -19.39 10.81
N ILE A 86 15.10 -20.59 10.23
CA ILE A 86 16.12 -21.07 9.29
C ILE A 86 15.80 -20.60 7.88
N THR A 87 14.56 -20.78 7.42
CA THR A 87 14.20 -20.57 6.02
C THR A 87 14.01 -19.10 5.67
N HIS A 88 13.37 -18.29 6.53
CA HIS A 88 13.04 -16.90 6.20
C HIS A 88 14.27 -16.03 5.90
N PRO A 89 15.37 -16.07 6.68
CA PRO A 89 16.57 -15.30 6.35
C PRO A 89 17.18 -15.69 5.00
N LEU A 90 17.20 -16.98 4.66
CA LEU A 90 17.74 -17.50 3.40
C LEU A 90 16.87 -17.09 2.21
N VAL A 91 15.55 -17.22 2.33
CA VAL A 91 14.60 -16.75 1.31
C VAL A 91 14.74 -15.24 1.12
N GLY A 92 14.85 -14.49 2.21
CA GLY A 92 15.08 -13.04 2.18
C GLY A 92 16.37 -12.67 1.43
N ALA A 93 17.50 -13.30 1.78
CA ALA A 93 18.78 -13.06 1.12
C ALA A 93 18.70 -13.35 -0.39
N ARG A 94 18.16 -14.51 -0.78
CA ARG A 94 18.02 -14.88 -2.20
C ARG A 94 17.08 -13.94 -2.95
N THR A 95 16.04 -13.45 -2.30
CA THR A 95 15.13 -12.44 -2.88
C THR A 95 15.86 -11.13 -3.13
N GLN A 96 16.73 -10.68 -2.21
CA GLN A 96 17.52 -9.47 -2.40
C GLN A 96 18.55 -9.62 -3.53
N GLU A 97 19.18 -10.79 -3.68
CA GLU A 97 20.08 -11.06 -4.82
C GLU A 97 19.34 -10.90 -6.16
N LEU A 98 18.18 -11.54 -6.31
CA LEU A 98 17.36 -11.44 -7.51
C LEU A 98 16.87 -10.00 -7.77
N LEU A 99 16.54 -9.26 -6.72
CA LEU A 99 16.21 -7.84 -6.84
C LEU A 99 17.39 -6.99 -7.31
N ALA A 100 18.61 -7.30 -6.87
CA ALA A 100 19.83 -6.61 -7.31
C ALA A 100 20.22 -6.96 -8.76
N GLU A 101 19.86 -8.16 -9.23
CA GLU A 101 20.05 -8.60 -10.63
C GLU A 101 19.00 -8.00 -11.59
N ALA A 102 17.86 -7.53 -11.07
CA ALA A 102 16.79 -6.98 -11.89
C ALA A 102 17.23 -5.68 -12.60
N PRO A 103 16.84 -5.47 -13.87
CA PRO A 103 17.09 -4.20 -14.56
C PRO A 103 16.54 -3.01 -13.78
N SER A 104 17.22 -1.86 -13.85
CA SER A 104 16.80 -0.65 -13.13
C SER A 104 15.44 -0.11 -13.55
N ASN A 105 14.93 -0.51 -14.73
CA ASN A 105 13.61 -0.18 -15.25
C ASN A 105 12.62 -1.37 -15.19
N ALA A 106 12.92 -2.40 -14.41
CA ALA A 106 12.06 -3.57 -14.32
C ALA A 106 10.74 -3.28 -13.58
N ILE A 107 9.70 -4.01 -13.97
CA ILE A 107 8.54 -4.24 -13.12
C ILE A 107 8.72 -5.62 -12.50
N VAL A 108 9.13 -5.63 -11.23
CA VAL A 108 9.38 -6.87 -10.49
C VAL A 108 8.07 -7.41 -9.95
N VAL A 109 7.67 -8.59 -10.39
CA VAL A 109 6.48 -9.30 -9.91
C VAL A 109 6.94 -10.33 -8.90
N GLN A 110 6.67 -10.08 -7.62
CA GLN A 110 6.93 -11.04 -6.55
C GLN A 110 5.66 -11.86 -6.30
N ASP A 111 5.68 -13.11 -6.74
CA ASP A 111 4.62 -14.06 -6.49
C ASP A 111 4.80 -14.67 -5.08
N ILE A 112 3.94 -14.26 -4.13
CA ILE A 112 4.03 -14.60 -2.72
C ILE A 112 2.67 -15.13 -2.23
N PRO A 113 2.51 -16.46 -2.07
CA PRO A 113 1.25 -17.05 -1.59
C PRO A 113 0.81 -16.54 -0.21
N LEU A 114 1.77 -16.25 0.67
CA LEU A 114 1.52 -15.81 2.05
C LEU A 114 1.72 -14.30 2.26
N LEU A 115 1.53 -13.49 1.20
CA LEU A 115 1.74 -12.04 1.25
C LEU A 115 0.88 -11.37 2.33
N VAL A 116 -0.36 -11.83 2.45
CA VAL A 116 -1.37 -11.25 3.35
C VAL A 116 -1.10 -11.72 4.77
N GLU A 117 -0.91 -13.02 4.95
CA GLU A 117 -0.60 -13.68 6.22
C GLU A 117 0.71 -13.18 6.83
N GLY A 118 1.70 -12.87 5.98
CA GLY A 118 2.99 -12.32 6.38
C GLY A 118 3.02 -10.80 6.57
N ASN A 119 1.88 -10.10 6.43
CA ASN A 119 1.79 -8.63 6.50
C ASN A 119 2.79 -7.92 5.56
N MET A 120 3.03 -8.48 4.37
CA MET A 120 4.09 -8.01 3.46
C MET A 120 3.62 -6.91 2.51
N ALA A 121 2.31 -6.69 2.38
CA ALA A 121 1.73 -5.68 1.50
C ALA A 121 2.38 -4.27 1.56
N PRO A 122 2.76 -3.73 2.74
CA PRO A 122 3.38 -2.41 2.83
C PRO A 122 4.71 -2.27 2.11
N PHE A 123 5.44 -3.36 1.85
CA PHE A 123 6.76 -3.32 1.20
C PHE A 123 6.68 -3.23 -0.34
N PHE A 124 5.48 -3.26 -0.90
CA PHE A 124 5.24 -3.19 -2.34
C PHE A 124 4.71 -1.83 -2.76
N HIS A 125 5.04 -1.43 -3.99
CA HIS A 125 4.49 -0.23 -4.62
C HIS A 125 3.00 -0.42 -4.92
N LEU A 126 2.63 -1.65 -5.30
CA LEU A 126 1.27 -2.05 -5.64
C LEU A 126 1.08 -3.54 -5.31
N VAL A 127 -0.06 -3.89 -4.70
CA VAL A 127 -0.45 -5.27 -4.43
C VAL A 127 -1.62 -5.69 -5.32
N VAL A 128 -1.41 -6.73 -6.12
CA VAL A 128 -2.42 -7.40 -6.94
C VAL A 128 -2.87 -8.66 -6.22
N ILE A 129 -4.18 -8.75 -5.94
CA ILE A 129 -4.79 -9.98 -5.43
C ILE A 129 -5.69 -10.56 -6.52
N VAL A 130 -5.51 -11.85 -6.80
CA VAL A 130 -6.44 -12.63 -7.62
C VAL A 130 -7.48 -13.27 -6.72
N GLY A 131 -8.75 -12.96 -6.98
CA GLY A 131 -9.91 -13.47 -6.26
C GLY A 131 -10.77 -14.36 -7.14
N ALA A 132 -11.48 -15.29 -6.50
CA ALA A 132 -12.54 -16.09 -7.11
C ALA A 132 -13.41 -16.61 -5.96
N ASP A 133 -14.70 -16.86 -6.24
CA ASP A 133 -15.60 -17.44 -5.25
C ASP A 133 -15.06 -18.76 -4.68
N GLU A 134 -15.29 -19.01 -3.39
CA GLU A 134 -14.78 -20.20 -2.69
C GLU A 134 -15.20 -21.49 -3.39
N GLU A 135 -16.47 -21.62 -3.78
CA GLU A 135 -16.98 -22.81 -4.46
C GLU A 135 -16.29 -23.05 -5.81
N LEU A 136 -16.02 -21.99 -6.58
CA LEU A 136 -15.27 -22.10 -7.82
C LEU A 136 -13.82 -22.52 -7.58
N ARG A 137 -13.19 -22.03 -6.50
CA ARG A 137 -11.84 -22.44 -6.10
C ARG A 137 -11.82 -23.91 -5.69
N VAL A 138 -12.80 -24.37 -4.92
CA VAL A 138 -12.96 -25.79 -4.55
C VAL A 138 -13.09 -26.64 -5.80
N GLN A 139 -13.99 -26.29 -6.72
CA GLN A 139 -14.18 -27.00 -7.99
C GLN A 139 -12.87 -27.09 -8.79
N ARG A 140 -12.13 -26.00 -8.92
CA ARG A 140 -10.83 -26.00 -9.62
C ARG A 140 -9.81 -26.93 -8.96
N LEU A 141 -9.79 -26.99 -7.62
CA LEU A 141 -8.86 -27.86 -6.90
C LEU A 141 -9.24 -29.34 -7.00
N THR A 142 -10.53 -29.65 -7.00
CA THR A 142 -11.01 -31.02 -7.14
C THR A 142 -10.84 -31.53 -8.57
N GLU A 143 -11.35 -30.80 -9.56
CA GLU A 143 -11.39 -31.24 -10.96
C GLU A 143 -10.03 -31.16 -11.66
N LEU A 144 -9.26 -30.08 -11.45
CA LEU A 144 -8.00 -29.85 -12.17
C LEU A 144 -6.78 -30.39 -11.42
N ARG A 145 -6.86 -30.51 -10.09
CA ARG A 145 -5.73 -30.97 -9.26
C ARG A 145 -5.98 -32.29 -8.53
N GLY A 146 -7.16 -32.89 -8.70
CA GLY A 146 -7.51 -34.18 -8.09
C GLY A 146 -7.54 -34.16 -6.57
N MET A 147 -7.70 -32.99 -5.95
CA MET A 147 -7.72 -32.85 -4.49
C MET A 147 -9.07 -33.32 -3.93
N PRO A 148 -9.12 -34.10 -2.84
CA PRO A 148 -10.37 -34.36 -2.14
C PRO A 148 -11.03 -33.06 -1.69
N GLU A 149 -12.35 -32.94 -1.84
CA GLU A 149 -13.07 -31.69 -1.52
C GLU A 149 -12.83 -31.21 -0.08
N ASP A 150 -12.87 -32.13 0.89
CA ASP A 150 -12.61 -31.81 2.29
C ASP A 150 -11.21 -31.23 2.53
N ASP A 151 -10.19 -31.75 1.83
CA ASP A 151 -8.82 -31.22 1.88
C ASP A 151 -8.75 -29.83 1.22
N ALA A 152 -9.40 -29.65 0.07
CA ALA A 152 -9.46 -28.35 -0.62
C ALA A 152 -10.06 -27.27 0.29
N ARG A 153 -11.22 -27.56 0.91
CA ARG A 153 -11.88 -26.64 1.85
C ARG A 153 -11.05 -26.40 3.11
N ALA A 154 -10.39 -27.43 3.64
CA ALA A 154 -9.52 -27.27 4.81
C ALA A 154 -8.35 -26.31 4.51
N ARG A 155 -7.71 -26.45 3.35
CA ARG A 155 -6.61 -25.58 2.91
C ARG A 155 -7.06 -24.15 2.63
N ILE A 156 -8.22 -23.96 2.01
CA ILE A 156 -8.79 -22.62 1.78
C ILE A 156 -9.00 -21.90 3.12
N ARG A 157 -9.61 -22.59 4.10
CA ARG A 157 -9.90 -22.03 5.43
C ARG A 157 -8.66 -21.76 6.28
N ALA A 158 -7.53 -22.43 6.00
CA ALA A 158 -6.27 -22.20 6.69
C ALA A 158 -5.52 -20.93 6.22
N GLN A 159 -5.93 -20.33 5.09
CA GLN A 159 -5.35 -19.11 4.55
C GLN A 159 -6.12 -17.87 5.03
N ALA A 160 -5.62 -16.67 4.73
CA ALA A 160 -6.32 -15.42 4.96
C ALA A 160 -7.76 -15.44 4.40
N THR A 161 -8.67 -14.65 4.95
CA THR A 161 -10.01 -14.46 4.39
C THR A 161 -9.98 -13.50 3.20
N ASP A 162 -11.00 -13.53 2.35
CA ASP A 162 -11.08 -12.57 1.24
C ASP A 162 -11.24 -11.12 1.72
N GLU A 163 -11.86 -10.91 2.89
CA GLU A 163 -11.90 -9.61 3.54
C GLU A 163 -10.48 -9.11 3.88
N GLN A 164 -9.65 -9.95 4.49
CA GLN A 164 -8.25 -9.63 4.79
C GLN A 164 -7.46 -9.35 3.51
N ARG A 165 -7.70 -10.12 2.44
CA ARG A 165 -7.06 -9.88 1.14
C ARG A 165 -7.51 -8.56 0.51
N ARG A 166 -8.81 -8.25 0.52
CA ARG A 166 -9.36 -7.00 -0.01
C ARG A 166 -8.84 -5.78 0.74
N ALA A 167 -8.62 -5.91 2.05
CA ALA A 167 -8.08 -4.81 2.85
C ALA A 167 -6.69 -4.36 2.36
N VAL A 168 -5.85 -5.30 1.89
CA VAL A 168 -4.48 -5.02 1.43
C VAL A 168 -4.32 -4.89 -0.09
N ALA A 169 -5.34 -5.23 -0.88
CA ALA A 169 -5.29 -5.15 -2.34
C ALA A 169 -5.36 -3.70 -2.84
N ASP A 170 -4.39 -3.30 -3.67
CA ASP A 170 -4.50 -2.08 -4.49
C ASP A 170 -5.27 -2.36 -5.79
N VAL A 171 -5.17 -3.61 -6.27
CA VAL A 171 -5.93 -4.15 -7.39
C VAL A 171 -6.49 -5.52 -7.02
N TRP A 172 -7.78 -5.69 -7.26
CA TRP A 172 -8.46 -6.97 -7.17
C TRP A 172 -8.80 -7.45 -8.58
N LEU A 173 -8.17 -8.55 -9.01
CA LEU A 173 -8.51 -9.22 -10.26
C LEU A 173 -9.49 -10.35 -9.96
N ASP A 174 -10.72 -10.22 -10.47
CA ASP A 174 -11.75 -11.24 -10.34
C ASP A 174 -11.54 -12.32 -11.41
N ASN A 175 -11.39 -13.57 -10.96
CA ASN A 175 -11.23 -14.75 -11.79
C ASN A 175 -12.44 -15.69 -11.70
N SER A 176 -13.63 -15.11 -11.68
CA SER A 176 -14.90 -15.84 -11.79
C SER A 176 -15.27 -16.18 -13.24
N GLY A 177 -14.61 -15.55 -14.22
CA GLY A 177 -14.79 -15.80 -15.65
C GLY A 177 -13.88 -16.91 -16.21
N THR A 178 -13.59 -16.81 -17.50
CA THR A 178 -12.69 -17.73 -18.21
C THR A 178 -11.22 -17.39 -17.94
N PRO A 179 -10.28 -18.32 -18.21
CA PRO A 179 -8.86 -18.02 -18.14
C PRO A 179 -8.42 -16.86 -19.05
N ASP A 180 -9.08 -16.69 -20.20
CA ASP A 180 -8.81 -15.61 -21.15
C ASP A 180 -9.27 -14.26 -20.60
N ASP A 181 -10.44 -14.19 -19.95
CA ASP A 181 -10.91 -12.96 -19.28
C ASP A 181 -9.92 -12.48 -18.22
N LEU A 182 -9.37 -13.40 -17.42
CA LEU A 182 -8.36 -13.05 -16.41
C LEU A 182 -7.04 -12.61 -17.06
N ALA A 183 -6.61 -13.28 -18.13
CA ALA A 183 -5.41 -12.91 -18.85
C ALA A 183 -5.55 -11.51 -19.49
N ASP A 184 -6.71 -11.20 -20.06
CA ASP A 184 -7.02 -9.89 -20.64
C ASP A 184 -7.07 -8.79 -19.57
N ALA A 185 -7.67 -9.07 -18.41
CA ALA A 185 -7.68 -8.13 -17.28
C ALA A 185 -6.27 -7.88 -16.73
N ALA A 186 -5.44 -8.92 -16.61
CA ALA A 186 -4.05 -8.78 -16.21
C ALA A 186 -3.24 -8.01 -17.27
N ALA A 187 -3.46 -8.29 -18.54
CA ALA A 187 -2.86 -7.57 -19.66
C ALA A 187 -3.18 -6.08 -19.63
N HIS A 188 -4.46 -5.74 -19.45
CA HIS A 188 -4.91 -4.35 -19.34
C HIS A 188 -4.29 -3.65 -18.13
N LEU A 189 -4.25 -4.31 -16.97
CA LEU A 189 -3.59 -3.78 -15.77
C LEU A 189 -2.10 -3.49 -16.01
N TRP A 190 -1.43 -4.38 -16.74
CA TRP A 190 -0.03 -4.20 -17.11
C TRP A 190 0.17 -2.93 -17.96
N ASP A 191 -0.55 -2.85 -19.07
CA ASP A 191 -0.38 -1.80 -20.07
C ASP A 191 -0.82 -0.43 -19.57
N GLU A 192 -1.98 -0.34 -18.92
CA GLU A 192 -2.62 0.94 -18.58
C GLU A 192 -2.23 1.46 -17.19
N ARG A 193 -1.61 0.64 -16.35
CA ARG A 193 -1.24 1.05 -14.98
C ARG A 193 0.20 0.73 -14.61
N LEU A 194 0.66 -0.51 -14.77
CA LEU A 194 1.99 -0.90 -14.28
C LEU A 194 3.12 -0.27 -15.11
N VAL A 195 3.01 -0.29 -16.43
CA VAL A 195 3.98 0.36 -17.34
C VAL A 195 4.08 1.87 -17.08
N PRO A 196 2.98 2.66 -17.12
CA PRO A 196 3.07 4.09 -16.83
C PRO A 196 3.49 4.37 -15.38
N TYR A 197 3.12 3.53 -14.42
CA TYR A 197 3.59 3.69 -13.03
C TYR A 197 5.11 3.53 -12.92
N GLU A 198 5.69 2.50 -13.53
CA GLU A 198 7.15 2.32 -13.56
C GLU A 198 7.84 3.54 -14.16
N GLU A 199 7.36 4.00 -15.31
CA GLU A 199 7.91 5.15 -16.01
C GLU A 199 7.83 6.41 -15.16
N ASN A 200 6.70 6.65 -14.48
CA ASN A 200 6.53 7.79 -13.59
C ASN A 200 7.48 7.71 -12.38
N VAL A 201 7.66 6.54 -11.77
CA VAL A 201 8.62 6.37 -10.65
C VAL A 201 10.03 6.65 -11.12
N ARG A 202 10.43 6.08 -12.27
CA ARG A 202 11.76 6.24 -12.84
C ARG A 202 12.05 7.68 -13.27
N SER A 203 11.06 8.38 -13.81
CA SER A 203 11.16 9.78 -14.24
C SER A 203 10.88 10.79 -13.12
N ARG A 204 10.56 10.33 -11.90
CA ARG A 204 10.16 11.18 -10.76
C ARG A 204 8.92 12.03 -11.06
N THR A 205 7.99 11.51 -11.85
CA THR A 205 6.77 12.19 -12.29
C THR A 205 5.61 11.90 -11.34
N ILE A 206 4.95 12.96 -10.88
CA ILE A 206 3.71 12.88 -10.11
C ILE A 206 2.52 12.79 -11.07
N VAL A 207 1.56 11.92 -10.78
CA VAL A 207 0.26 11.92 -11.46
C VAL A 207 -0.71 12.83 -10.69
N PRO A 208 -1.18 13.94 -11.29
CA PRO A 208 -2.14 14.82 -10.64
C PRO A 208 -3.49 14.12 -10.48
N GLY A 209 -4.11 14.28 -9.31
CA GLY A 209 -5.46 13.74 -9.09
C GLY A 209 -6.54 14.46 -9.88
N PRO A 210 -7.70 13.83 -10.13
CA PRO A 210 -8.76 14.41 -10.93
C PRO A 210 -9.31 15.71 -10.31
N LEU A 211 -9.73 16.66 -11.17
CA LEU A 211 -10.45 17.86 -10.76
C LEU A 211 -11.96 17.62 -10.91
N ALA A 212 -12.47 16.65 -10.16
CA ALA A 212 -13.89 16.34 -10.09
C ALA A 212 -14.23 15.92 -8.66
N LEU A 213 -15.39 16.35 -8.16
CA LEU A 213 -15.92 15.86 -6.89
C LEU A 213 -16.61 14.51 -7.11
N ALA A 214 -16.44 13.61 -6.14
CA ALA A 214 -17.07 12.32 -6.10
C ALA A 214 -17.79 12.15 -4.75
N ASP A 215 -18.84 11.34 -4.77
CA ASP A 215 -19.57 10.97 -3.56
C ASP A 215 -18.66 10.22 -2.58
N PRO A 216 -18.94 10.29 -1.26
CA PRO A 216 -18.12 9.63 -0.25
C PRO A 216 -18.08 8.10 -0.45
N GLU A 217 -16.89 7.55 -0.62
CA GLU A 217 -16.70 6.09 -0.74
C GLU A 217 -16.10 5.49 0.54
N PRO A 218 -16.71 4.44 1.12
CA PRO A 218 -16.12 3.72 2.27
C PRO A 218 -14.70 3.21 2.01
N ALA A 219 -14.38 2.88 0.75
CA ALA A 219 -13.08 2.36 0.33
C ALA A 219 -11.92 3.36 0.53
N TRP A 220 -12.20 4.66 0.65
CA TRP A 220 -11.16 5.67 0.89
C TRP A 220 -10.46 5.47 2.24
N ALA A 221 -11.19 5.07 3.29
CA ALA A 221 -10.60 4.79 4.60
C ALA A 221 -9.63 3.60 4.54
N ALA A 222 -10.05 2.49 3.92
CA ALA A 222 -9.20 1.32 3.72
C ALA A 222 -7.95 1.66 2.87
N THR A 223 -8.13 2.49 1.84
CA THR A 223 -7.02 2.98 1.01
C THR A 223 -6.05 3.86 1.81
N GLY A 224 -6.57 4.74 2.68
CA GLY A 224 -5.76 5.52 3.61
C GLY A 224 -4.91 4.65 4.52
N VAL A 225 -5.48 3.57 5.09
CA VAL A 225 -4.73 2.61 5.92
C VAL A 225 -3.60 1.93 5.14
N ARG A 226 -3.86 1.47 3.90
CA ARG A 226 -2.80 0.87 3.06
C ARG A 226 -1.65 1.84 2.81
N LEU A 227 -1.97 3.09 2.48
CA LEU A 227 -0.98 4.13 2.20
C LEU A 227 -0.18 4.51 3.45
N VAL A 228 -0.84 4.65 4.60
CA VAL A 228 -0.16 4.90 5.89
C VAL A 228 0.84 3.78 6.19
N ASN A 229 0.44 2.51 6.07
CA ASN A 229 1.33 1.38 6.33
C ASN A 229 2.50 1.34 5.34
N ARG A 230 2.24 1.58 4.05
CA ARG A 230 3.28 1.66 3.02
C ARG A 230 4.29 2.76 3.31
N LEU A 231 3.82 3.96 3.68
CA LEU A 231 4.69 5.07 4.01
C LEU A 231 5.51 4.79 5.27
N TRP A 232 4.94 4.13 6.30
CA TRP A 232 5.70 3.64 7.45
C TRP A 232 6.83 2.69 7.05
N ALA A 233 6.55 1.75 6.14
CA ALA A 233 7.56 0.82 5.63
C ALA A 233 8.67 1.53 4.81
N ILE A 234 8.37 2.68 4.19
CA ILE A 234 9.32 3.48 3.41
C ILE A 234 10.20 4.35 4.32
N VAL A 235 9.59 5.10 5.24
CA VAL A 235 10.30 6.16 6.00
C VAL A 235 10.81 5.69 7.35
N GLY A 236 10.26 4.61 7.91
CA GLY A 236 10.69 4.03 9.18
C GLY A 236 10.60 5.02 10.35
N ASP A 237 11.64 5.01 11.17
CA ASP A 237 11.77 5.81 12.40
C ASP A 237 12.00 7.31 12.16
N LYS A 238 12.20 7.74 10.90
CA LYS A 238 12.30 9.15 10.54
C LYS A 238 10.97 9.90 10.69
N ALA A 239 9.85 9.19 10.69
CA ALA A 239 8.53 9.75 10.97
C ALA A 239 8.14 9.54 12.44
N SER A 240 7.60 10.57 13.07
CA SER A 240 6.97 10.47 14.40
C SER A 240 5.49 10.11 14.31
N ALA A 241 4.84 10.39 13.18
CA ALA A 241 3.45 10.05 12.90
C ALA A 241 3.16 10.05 11.39
N ILE A 242 2.23 9.20 10.94
CA ILE A 242 1.71 9.21 9.58
C ILE A 242 0.18 9.11 9.63
N ASP A 243 -0.50 10.11 9.07
CA ASP A 243 -1.93 10.33 9.22
C ASP A 243 -2.64 10.41 7.86
N HIS A 244 -3.74 9.69 7.70
CA HIS A 244 -4.71 10.00 6.65
C HIS A 244 -5.48 11.26 7.03
N ILE A 245 -5.30 12.33 6.25
CA ILE A 245 -5.85 13.66 6.46
C ILE A 245 -6.74 14.07 5.28
N GLY A 246 -7.18 15.33 5.27
CA GLY A 246 -7.97 15.88 4.18
C GLY A 246 -9.39 15.33 4.15
N SER A 247 -10.06 15.52 3.02
CA SER A 247 -11.50 15.28 2.93
C SER A 247 -11.86 13.80 2.84
N THR A 248 -11.03 13.00 2.18
CA THR A 248 -11.24 11.55 2.03
C THR A 248 -11.06 10.80 3.34
N ALA A 249 -10.51 11.44 4.38
CA ALA A 249 -10.44 10.92 5.74
C ALA A 249 -11.71 11.19 6.56
N VAL A 250 -12.68 11.98 6.06
CA VAL A 250 -13.91 12.33 6.80
C VAL A 250 -15.08 11.54 6.24
N PRO A 251 -15.67 10.60 7.01
CA PRO A 251 -16.84 9.85 6.55
C PRO A 251 -17.99 10.75 6.13
N GLY A 252 -18.60 10.46 4.99
CA GLY A 252 -19.75 11.19 4.45
C GLY A 252 -19.43 12.54 3.81
N LEU A 253 -18.15 12.95 3.70
CA LEU A 253 -17.78 14.22 3.09
C LEU A 253 -17.43 14.06 1.60
N ILE A 254 -18.15 14.80 0.73
CA ILE A 254 -17.84 14.87 -0.69
C ILE A 254 -16.42 15.39 -0.92
N ALA A 255 -15.68 14.79 -1.84
CA ALA A 255 -14.27 15.11 -2.04
C ALA A 255 -13.83 14.87 -3.48
N LYS A 256 -12.71 15.49 -3.86
CA LYS A 256 -11.93 14.95 -4.98
C LYS A 256 -11.41 13.59 -4.53
N PRO A 257 -11.44 12.55 -5.37
CA PRO A 257 -10.97 11.21 -5.01
C PRO A 257 -9.43 11.16 -5.02
N THR A 258 -8.81 11.98 -4.18
CA THR A 258 -7.37 12.06 -3.93
C THR A 258 -7.16 11.84 -2.43
N ILE A 259 -6.33 10.86 -2.10
CA ILE A 259 -6.00 10.59 -0.70
C ILE A 259 -4.92 11.57 -0.25
N ASP A 260 -5.15 12.30 0.85
CA ASP A 260 -4.14 13.18 1.42
C ASP A 260 -3.53 12.49 2.66
N ILE A 261 -2.21 12.28 2.66
CA ILE A 261 -1.48 11.74 3.80
C ILE A 261 -0.53 12.81 4.33
N GLN A 262 -0.37 12.87 5.65
CA GLN A 262 0.68 13.65 6.30
C GLN A 262 1.71 12.73 6.95
N ILE A 263 2.99 13.02 6.73
CA ILE A 263 4.12 12.49 7.47
C ILE A 263 4.63 13.60 8.38
N THR A 264 4.66 13.33 9.68
CA THR A 264 5.24 14.24 10.68
C THR A 264 6.68 13.81 10.93
N VAL A 265 7.62 14.73 10.77
CA VAL A 265 9.06 14.52 10.96
C VAL A 265 9.62 15.51 11.98
N ALA A 266 10.85 15.31 12.45
CA ALA A 266 11.46 16.22 13.41
C ALA A 266 11.56 17.66 12.88
N ASP A 267 12.06 17.83 11.65
CA ASP A 267 12.31 19.11 11.00
C ASP A 267 12.31 19.00 9.47
N LEU A 268 12.56 20.12 8.77
CA LEU A 268 12.58 20.14 7.30
C LEU A 268 13.85 19.52 6.69
N ASP A 269 14.93 19.38 7.45
CA ASP A 269 16.14 18.70 6.98
C ASP A 269 15.89 17.19 6.87
N VAL A 270 15.19 16.61 7.85
CA VAL A 270 14.68 15.23 7.75
C VAL A 270 13.71 15.10 6.59
N ALA A 271 12.82 16.09 6.38
CA ALA A 271 11.90 16.08 5.24
C ALA A 271 12.64 16.09 3.89
N ASP A 272 13.73 16.85 3.76
CA ASP A 272 14.58 16.87 2.57
C ASP A 272 15.32 15.53 2.38
N ALA A 273 15.84 14.94 3.45
CA ALA A 273 16.53 13.65 3.42
C ALA A 273 15.60 12.46 3.06
N LEU A 274 14.28 12.65 3.13
CA LEU A 274 13.30 11.65 2.70
C LEU A 274 13.00 11.70 1.19
N ALA A 275 13.52 12.67 0.45
CA ALA A 275 13.06 12.94 -0.91
C ALA A 275 13.24 11.73 -1.86
N ASP A 276 14.44 11.16 -1.90
CA ASP A 276 14.76 10.04 -2.79
C ASP A 276 14.08 8.75 -2.36
N VAL A 277 14.04 8.44 -1.06
CA VAL A 277 13.41 7.19 -0.57
C VAL A 277 11.89 7.20 -0.77
N LEU A 278 11.24 8.35 -0.62
CA LEU A 278 9.81 8.51 -0.96
C LEU A 278 9.60 8.36 -2.46
N ALA A 279 10.46 8.97 -3.27
CA ALA A 279 10.36 8.89 -4.71
C ALA A 279 10.58 7.46 -5.24
N ASP A 280 11.56 6.74 -4.69
CA ASP A 280 11.80 5.32 -4.96
C ASP A 280 10.61 4.47 -4.52
N GLY A 281 9.93 4.85 -3.44
CA GLY A 281 8.71 4.21 -2.95
C GLY A 281 7.43 4.55 -3.72
N GLY A 282 7.50 5.33 -4.80
CA GLY A 282 6.35 5.70 -5.63
C GLY A 282 5.77 7.09 -5.38
N PHE A 283 6.43 7.93 -4.57
CA PHE A 283 5.97 9.25 -4.18
C PHE A 283 6.99 10.36 -4.49
N PRO A 284 7.23 10.69 -5.78
CA PRO A 284 8.17 11.76 -6.15
C PRO A 284 7.78 13.12 -5.56
N ARG A 285 8.80 13.96 -5.35
CA ARG A 285 8.67 15.31 -4.80
C ARG A 285 8.15 16.29 -5.85
N ASN A 286 7.24 17.18 -5.46
CA ASN A 286 6.97 18.41 -6.20
C ASN A 286 7.89 19.51 -5.67
N PRO A 287 8.84 20.03 -6.47
CA PRO A 287 9.76 21.07 -6.01
C PRO A 287 9.08 22.45 -5.84
N GLU A 288 7.94 22.68 -6.47
CA GLU A 288 7.26 23.99 -6.46
C GLU A 288 6.40 24.22 -5.21
N ASN A 289 5.99 23.15 -4.51
CA ASN A 289 5.11 23.23 -3.36
C ASN A 289 5.87 23.03 -2.03
N THR A 290 6.44 24.13 -1.53
CA THR A 290 7.35 24.15 -0.36
C THR A 290 6.74 24.73 0.91
N SER A 291 5.50 25.22 0.87
CA SER A 291 4.82 25.80 2.03
C SER A 291 3.30 25.61 1.94
N ASP A 292 2.64 25.64 3.10
CA ASP A 292 1.21 25.90 3.17
C ASP A 292 0.95 27.41 3.21
N ARG A 293 -0.30 27.82 2.94
CA ARG A 293 -0.70 29.23 3.10
C ARG A 293 -0.77 29.59 4.59
N PRO A 294 0.02 30.57 5.06
CA PRO A 294 -0.01 31.02 6.44
C PRO A 294 -1.40 31.50 6.86
N LYS A 295 -1.80 31.17 8.10
CA LYS A 295 -3.06 31.60 8.70
C LYS A 295 -2.78 32.52 9.89
N PRO A 296 -3.58 33.59 10.11
CA PRO A 296 -3.44 34.44 11.28
C PRO A 296 -3.59 33.64 12.57
N ASP A 297 -2.70 33.88 13.51
CA ASP A 297 -2.78 33.31 14.85
C ASP A 297 -4.11 33.72 15.52
N PRO A 298 -4.91 32.80 16.06
CA PRO A 298 -6.24 33.11 16.56
C PRO A 298 -6.26 34.02 17.80
N GLU A 299 -5.16 34.09 18.55
CA GLU A 299 -5.07 34.88 19.79
C GLU A 299 -4.47 36.27 19.52
N THR A 300 -3.43 36.34 18.70
CA THR A 300 -2.65 37.56 18.45
C THR A 300 -2.97 38.24 17.12
N GLY A 301 -3.60 37.52 16.18
CA GLY A 301 -3.84 37.98 14.80
C GLY A 301 -2.58 38.09 13.95
N SER A 302 -1.41 37.74 14.49
CA SER A 302 -0.13 37.81 13.77
C SER A 302 0.02 36.68 12.76
N VAL A 303 0.79 36.90 11.70
CA VAL A 303 1.12 35.87 10.70
C VAL A 303 2.64 35.68 10.74
N ASP A 304 3.08 34.46 11.08
CA ASP A 304 4.48 34.06 11.00
C ASP A 304 4.67 33.12 9.80
N ASP A 305 5.20 33.65 8.70
CA ASP A 305 5.41 32.90 7.46
C ASP A 305 6.48 31.81 7.61
N GLY A 306 7.41 31.95 8.58
CA GLY A 306 8.56 31.06 8.75
C GLY A 306 8.19 29.65 9.21
N LEU A 307 7.01 29.47 9.81
CA LEU A 307 6.59 28.20 10.41
C LEU A 307 5.75 27.30 9.47
N TRP A 308 5.43 27.76 8.26
CA TRP A 308 4.53 27.05 7.33
C TRP A 308 5.26 26.28 6.21
N GLY A 309 6.59 26.16 6.32
CA GLY A 309 7.37 25.32 5.42
C GLY A 309 6.98 23.84 5.48
N LYS A 310 6.98 23.17 4.32
CA LYS A 310 6.73 21.74 4.19
C LYS A 310 7.49 21.16 3.01
N ARG A 311 7.41 19.84 2.82
CA ARG A 311 7.68 19.19 1.54
C ARG A 311 6.41 18.52 1.03
N PHE A 312 6.24 18.54 -0.29
CA PHE A 312 5.09 17.94 -0.93
C PHE A 312 5.54 16.89 -1.92
N HIS A 313 4.89 15.74 -1.84
CA HIS A 313 5.08 14.59 -2.69
C HIS A 313 3.73 14.17 -3.26
N GLY A 314 3.74 13.47 -4.38
CA GLY A 314 2.53 12.93 -4.97
C GLY A 314 2.75 11.54 -5.53
N SER A 315 1.67 10.78 -5.70
CA SER A 315 1.72 9.44 -6.27
C SER A 315 2.20 9.45 -7.72
N ALA A 316 3.07 8.51 -8.08
CA ALA A 316 3.41 8.18 -9.47
C ALA A 316 2.42 7.16 -10.10
N ASP A 317 1.54 6.54 -9.31
CA ASP A 317 0.56 5.55 -9.78
C ASP A 317 -0.63 6.23 -10.47
N PRO A 318 -0.86 6.00 -11.78
CA PRO A 318 -1.96 6.63 -12.50
C PRO A 318 -3.35 6.15 -12.05
N GLY A 319 -3.43 4.96 -11.45
CA GLY A 319 -4.68 4.43 -10.90
C GLY A 319 -4.96 4.86 -9.46
N ARG A 320 -4.06 5.63 -8.82
CA ARG A 320 -4.25 6.08 -7.45
C ARG A 320 -3.62 7.44 -7.17
N SER A 321 -4.43 8.48 -7.17
CA SER A 321 -4.01 9.83 -6.80
C SER A 321 -3.82 9.97 -5.29
N VAL A 322 -2.62 10.35 -4.88
CA VAL A 322 -2.25 10.59 -3.48
C VAL A 322 -1.41 11.85 -3.39
N ASN A 323 -1.71 12.68 -2.39
CA ASN A 323 -0.85 13.77 -1.95
C ASN A 323 -0.18 13.37 -0.64
N VAL A 324 1.12 13.55 -0.54
CA VAL A 324 1.88 13.26 0.68
C VAL A 324 2.55 14.54 1.15
N HIS A 325 2.10 15.05 2.29
CA HIS A 325 2.62 16.24 2.93
C HIS A 325 3.62 15.85 4.01
N VAL A 326 4.86 16.31 3.93
CA VAL A 326 5.86 16.11 4.98
C VAL A 326 6.04 17.42 5.74
N ARG A 327 5.74 17.40 7.04
CA ARG A 327 5.73 18.60 7.89
C ARG A 327 6.49 18.37 9.18
N ALA A 328 7.19 19.41 9.64
CA ALA A 328 7.90 19.37 10.90
C ALA A 328 6.94 19.26 12.09
N GLN A 329 7.37 18.57 13.14
CA GLN A 329 6.66 18.43 14.39
C GLN A 329 6.37 19.82 14.98
N GLY A 330 5.14 20.03 15.45
CA GLY A 330 4.71 21.31 16.00
C GLY A 330 4.38 22.40 14.98
N SER A 331 4.63 22.19 13.68
CA SER A 331 4.27 23.16 12.64
C SER A 331 2.77 23.49 12.67
N PRO A 332 2.37 24.76 12.49
CA PRO A 332 0.95 25.16 12.43
C PRO A 332 0.16 24.41 11.36
N GLY A 333 0.75 24.24 10.16
CA GLY A 333 0.13 23.50 9.06
C GLY A 333 -0.04 22.02 9.38
N GLY A 334 0.95 21.40 10.03
CA GLY A 334 0.90 19.97 10.39
C GLY A 334 -0.16 19.69 11.45
N ARG A 335 -0.22 20.54 12.46
CA ARG A 335 -1.24 20.48 13.50
C ARG A 335 -2.64 20.69 12.91
N PHE A 336 -2.81 21.74 12.10
CA PHE A 336 -4.11 22.06 11.52
C PHE A 336 -4.64 20.95 10.61
N ALA A 337 -3.80 20.29 9.80
CA ALA A 337 -4.26 19.24 8.90
C ALA A 337 -4.93 18.05 9.62
N VAL A 338 -4.39 17.68 10.80
CA VAL A 338 -4.93 16.60 11.65
C VAL A 338 -6.16 17.11 12.41
N GLU A 339 -6.06 18.26 13.06
CA GLU A 339 -7.15 18.83 13.86
C GLU A 339 -8.38 19.17 13.00
N PHE A 340 -8.19 19.65 11.77
CA PHE A 340 -9.27 19.95 10.84
C PHE A 340 -10.05 18.69 10.46
N ARG A 341 -9.37 17.57 10.18
CA ARG A 341 -10.01 16.26 9.95
C ARG A 341 -10.85 15.85 11.15
N ASP A 342 -10.26 15.91 12.34
CA ASP A 342 -10.91 15.40 13.56
C ASP A 342 -12.08 16.30 13.99
N TRP A 343 -11.97 17.61 13.80
CA TRP A 343 -13.08 18.55 13.97
C TRP A 343 -14.24 18.19 13.05
N LEU A 344 -14.01 18.05 11.74
CA LEU A 344 -15.07 17.71 10.76
C LEU A 344 -15.70 16.32 11.00
N ARG A 345 -14.96 15.38 11.60
CA ARG A 345 -15.52 14.09 12.03
C ARG A 345 -16.48 14.24 13.22
N SER A 346 -16.25 15.24 14.08
CA SER A 346 -17.05 15.49 15.28
C SER A 346 -18.17 16.53 15.11
N ASP A 347 -18.12 17.35 14.05
CA ASP A 347 -19.03 18.46 13.82
C ASP A 347 -19.71 18.32 12.45
N ALA A 348 -20.94 17.80 12.46
CA ALA A 348 -21.73 17.57 11.26
C ALA A 348 -22.06 18.87 10.51
N ALA A 349 -22.38 19.94 11.23
CA ALA A 349 -22.74 21.22 10.62
C ALA A 349 -21.55 21.84 9.87
N ALA A 350 -20.36 21.79 10.47
CA ALA A 350 -19.13 22.24 9.81
C ALA A 350 -18.79 21.40 8.56
N ARG A 351 -19.00 20.08 8.62
CA ARG A 351 -18.80 19.18 7.49
C ARG A 351 -19.74 19.50 6.33
N ASP A 352 -21.02 19.72 6.62
CA ASP A 352 -22.04 20.01 5.62
C ASP A 352 -21.79 21.39 4.98
N GLU A 353 -21.45 22.41 5.79
CA GLU A 353 -21.00 23.73 5.31
C GLU A 353 -19.78 23.61 4.38
N TYR A 354 -18.80 22.77 4.73
CA TYR A 354 -17.62 22.58 3.89
C TYR A 354 -17.93 21.86 2.57
N ALA A 355 -18.90 20.94 2.57
CA ALA A 355 -19.37 20.28 1.36
C ALA A 355 -20.01 21.29 0.39
N GLU A 356 -20.86 22.20 0.87
CA GLU A 356 -21.46 23.28 0.08
C GLU A 356 -20.41 24.20 -0.55
N ILE A 357 -19.40 24.61 0.25
CA ILE A 357 -18.30 25.45 -0.23
C ILE A 357 -17.52 24.75 -1.36
N LYS A 358 -17.30 23.44 -1.27
CA LYS A 358 -16.62 22.69 -2.34
C LYS A 358 -17.45 22.64 -3.62
N LEU A 359 -18.76 22.40 -3.51
CA LEU A 359 -19.66 22.35 -4.66
C LEU A 359 -19.70 23.71 -5.37
N ALA A 360 -19.86 24.80 -4.62
CA ALA A 360 -19.83 26.16 -5.14
C ALA A 360 -18.48 26.50 -5.80
N ALA A 361 -17.37 26.16 -5.13
CA ALA A 361 -16.03 26.37 -5.68
C ALA A 361 -15.78 25.55 -6.96
N MET A 362 -16.26 24.30 -7.03
CA MET A 362 -16.10 23.46 -8.22
C MET A 362 -16.91 24.00 -9.39
N ALA A 363 -18.14 24.48 -9.14
CA ALA A 363 -18.96 25.11 -10.17
C ALA A 363 -18.35 26.42 -10.69
N ALA A 364 -17.72 27.22 -9.81
CA ALA A 364 -17.09 28.49 -10.17
C ALA A 364 -15.72 28.34 -10.86
N ALA A 365 -15.06 27.20 -10.68
CA ALA A 365 -13.70 26.98 -11.15
C ALA A 365 -13.57 26.72 -12.66
N ASP A 366 -14.64 26.29 -13.33
CA ASP A 366 -14.67 26.01 -14.78
C ASP A 366 -13.47 25.15 -15.28
N GLY A 367 -13.09 24.13 -14.49
CA GLY A 367 -11.96 23.25 -14.82
C GLY A 367 -10.58 23.77 -14.42
N ASP A 368 -10.47 24.96 -13.82
CA ASP A 368 -9.21 25.51 -13.29
C ASP A 368 -8.99 25.10 -11.82
N ARG A 369 -7.89 24.38 -11.58
CA ARG A 369 -7.51 23.90 -10.24
C ARG A 369 -7.18 25.04 -9.28
N ASP A 370 -6.49 26.07 -9.75
CA ASP A 370 -6.04 27.18 -8.92
C ASP A 370 -7.23 28.05 -8.55
N ALA A 371 -8.16 28.26 -9.49
CA ALA A 371 -9.45 28.90 -9.20
C ALA A 371 -10.25 28.11 -8.14
N TYR A 372 -10.34 26.79 -8.28
CA TYR A 372 -11.01 25.92 -7.28
C TYR A 372 -10.37 26.02 -5.88
N VAL A 373 -9.04 26.05 -5.80
CA VAL A 373 -8.33 26.20 -4.53
C VAL A 373 -8.59 27.60 -3.94
N ALA A 374 -8.39 28.65 -4.74
CA ALA A 374 -8.55 30.04 -4.32
C ALA A 374 -9.97 30.34 -3.81
N ALA A 375 -11.01 29.81 -4.46
CA ALA A 375 -12.41 30.02 -4.08
C ALA A 375 -12.74 29.53 -2.65
N LYS A 376 -11.97 28.58 -2.11
CA LYS A 376 -12.20 28.02 -0.77
C LYS A 376 -11.36 28.69 0.33
N GLU A 377 -10.31 29.42 -0.04
CA GLU A 377 -9.38 30.01 0.93
C GLU A 377 -10.04 30.93 1.97
N PRO A 378 -10.99 31.82 1.60
CA PRO A 378 -11.67 32.66 2.59
C PRO A 378 -12.43 31.86 3.65
N TRP A 379 -12.90 30.66 3.30
CA TRP A 379 -13.56 29.78 4.25
C TRP A 379 -12.54 29.11 5.18
N PHE A 380 -11.38 28.71 4.65
CA PHE A 380 -10.30 28.14 5.47
C PHE A 380 -9.75 29.11 6.51
N ASP A 381 -9.71 30.41 6.23
CA ASP A 381 -9.29 31.43 7.22
C ASP A 381 -10.23 31.44 8.44
N ARG A 382 -11.55 31.32 8.21
CA ARG A 382 -12.53 31.20 9.30
C ARG A 382 -12.49 29.83 9.98
N ALA A 383 -12.29 28.77 9.20
CA ALA A 383 -12.20 27.41 9.72
C ALA A 383 -10.99 27.25 10.65
N TYR A 384 -9.86 27.90 10.34
CA TYR A 384 -8.65 27.87 11.19
C TYR A 384 -8.94 28.33 12.63
N ALA A 385 -9.61 29.47 12.78
CA ALA A 385 -10.03 29.99 14.08
C ALA A 385 -11.04 29.06 14.80
N ARG A 386 -12.00 28.49 14.05
CA ARG A 386 -12.99 27.55 14.61
C ARG A 386 -12.35 26.25 15.12
N VAL A 387 -11.39 25.71 14.39
CA VAL A 387 -10.63 24.52 14.81
C VAL A 387 -9.82 24.82 16.08
N ALA A 388 -9.20 26.00 16.17
CA ALA A 388 -8.48 26.41 17.38
C ALA A 388 -9.41 26.50 18.60
N ALA A 389 -10.61 27.07 18.44
CA ALA A 389 -11.62 27.13 19.50
C ALA A 389 -12.12 25.74 19.91
N TRP A 390 -12.41 24.87 18.94
CA TRP A 390 -12.80 23.47 19.19
C TRP A 390 -11.72 22.72 19.97
N ARG A 391 -10.44 22.91 19.62
CA ARG A 391 -9.31 22.30 20.35
C ARG A 391 -9.24 22.76 21.80
N ALA A 392 -9.38 24.07 22.03
CA ALA A 392 -9.32 24.64 23.38
C ALA A 392 -10.38 23.99 24.29
N GLY A 393 -11.63 23.88 23.80
CA GLY A 393 -12.72 23.25 24.54
C GLY A 393 -12.52 21.76 24.88
N ARG A 394 -11.66 21.03 24.15
CA ARG A 394 -11.32 19.63 24.46
C ARG A 394 -10.22 19.46 25.50
N ARG A 395 -9.43 20.50 25.78
CA ARG A 395 -8.39 20.46 26.83
C ARG A 395 -8.96 20.74 28.23
N GLU A 396 -10.17 21.30 28.30
CA GLU A 396 -10.86 21.63 29.54
C GLU A 396 -11.74 20.47 30.08
N THR A 397 -11.94 19.42 29.27
CA THR A 397 -12.66 18.17 29.61
C THR A 397 -11.69 17.03 29.79
#